data_AF-A0A7V6XKM4-F1
#
_entry.id   AF-A0A7V6XKM4-F1
#
_cell.length_a   1.000
_cell.length_b   1.000
_cell.length_c   1.000
_cell.angle_alpha   90.00
_cell.angle_beta   90.00
_cell.angle_gamma   90.00
#
_symmetry.space_group_name_H-M   'P 1'
#
loop_
_entity.id
_entity.type
_entity.pdbx_description
1 polymer ?
#
loop_
_entity_poly.entity_id
_entity_poly.type
_entity_poly.pdbx_seq_one_letter_code
_entity_poly.pdbx_strand_id
1 'polypeptide(L)'
;LLEYVFGPGNVAVRATVEMNFDKKITEKKLFEPVLNEEGIIRSIQELEEHFSGLGAGAEGVPGVEENIGITYQDVDQEETEYERREIIKNYEINEIYENLVEAPGTIENISVAVVVNRDLNEDEKMQTSNLVESAVGFKPERDNITVEGITFDFSLQDEINKEIESSRVQREMMVKRGLLIGVILLGATLIIYNRWNIARKKRKEEGMMFVPEEISADAIDLTEEKDQTLKDIENLVRKRPENVAQLLRAWLVDD
;
A
#
# COMPACT_ATOMS: atom_id res chain seq x y z
N LEU A 1 -15.29 17.87 -0.08
CA LEU A 1 -16.41 18.58 -0.74
C LEU A 1 -17.34 19.20 0.30
N LEU A 2 -17.95 18.40 1.19
CA LEU A 2 -18.80 18.91 2.27
C LEU A 2 -18.09 19.87 3.23
N GLU A 3 -16.82 19.64 3.55
CA GLU A 3 -16.03 20.55 4.42
C GLU A 3 -15.89 21.97 3.85
N TYR A 4 -15.98 22.17 2.53
CA TYR A 4 -15.96 23.53 1.96
C TYR A 4 -17.27 24.29 2.20
N VAL A 5 -18.37 23.56 2.43
CA VAL A 5 -19.70 24.13 2.69
C VAL A 5 -19.92 24.35 4.18
N PHE A 6 -19.56 23.36 5.00
CA PHE A 6 -19.84 23.37 6.43
C PHE A 6 -18.65 23.79 7.30
N GLY A 7 -17.46 23.90 6.71
CA GLY A 7 -16.22 24.23 7.40
C GLY A 7 -15.39 23.00 7.79
N PRO A 8 -14.06 23.16 7.93
CA PRO A 8 -13.17 22.06 8.32
C PRO A 8 -13.51 21.57 9.73
N GLY A 9 -13.58 20.26 9.91
CA GLY A 9 -13.88 19.63 11.21
C GLY A 9 -15.37 19.62 11.59
N ASN A 10 -16.25 20.22 10.79
CA ASN A 10 -17.70 20.25 11.05
C ASN A 10 -18.47 19.13 10.35
N VAL A 11 -17.79 18.20 9.69
CA VAL A 11 -18.43 17.08 8.98
C VAL A 11 -17.68 15.80 9.30
N ALA A 12 -18.42 14.76 9.68
CA ALA A 12 -17.91 13.41 9.82
C ALA A 12 -18.60 12.51 8.78
N VAL A 13 -17.81 11.82 7.96
CA VAL A 13 -18.33 10.90 6.94
C VAL A 13 -17.77 9.52 7.18
N ARG A 14 -18.63 8.51 7.12
CA ARG A 14 -18.23 7.11 7.08
C ARG A 14 -18.91 6.44 5.89
N ALA A 15 -18.10 5.76 5.07
CA ALA A 15 -18.59 4.96 3.97
C ALA A 15 -18.13 3.51 4.17
N THR A 16 -19.05 2.59 3.94
CA THR A 16 -18.81 1.14 3.90
C THR A 16 -19.27 0.64 2.54
N VAL A 17 -18.47 -0.24 1.93
CA VAL A 17 -18.77 -0.83 0.63
C VAL A 17 -18.70 -2.34 0.76
N GLU A 18 -19.77 -3.04 0.41
CA GLU A 18 -19.77 -4.49 0.25
C GLU A 18 -19.44 -4.85 -1.20
N MET A 19 -18.50 -5.76 -1.36
CA MET A 19 -17.98 -6.15 -2.66
C MET A 19 -18.00 -7.67 -2.80
N ASN A 20 -18.43 -8.12 -3.97
CA ASN A 20 -18.36 -9.51 -4.38
C ASN A 20 -17.06 -9.77 -5.15
N PHE A 21 -16.28 -10.75 -4.70
CA PHE A 21 -15.04 -11.19 -5.35
C PHE A 21 -15.14 -12.56 -6.01
N ASP A 22 -16.35 -13.09 -6.14
CA ASP A 22 -16.61 -14.34 -6.82
C ASP A 22 -16.36 -14.18 -8.32
N LYS A 23 -15.70 -15.18 -8.91
CA LYS A 23 -15.53 -15.27 -10.35
C LYS A 23 -16.67 -16.09 -10.92
N LYS A 24 -17.55 -15.47 -11.70
CA LYS A 24 -18.67 -16.13 -12.36
C LYS A 24 -18.38 -16.31 -13.85
N ILE A 25 -18.46 -17.56 -14.31
CA ILE A 25 -18.32 -17.93 -15.73
C ILE A 25 -19.68 -18.47 -16.15
N THR A 26 -20.31 -17.81 -17.11
CA THR A 26 -21.60 -18.22 -17.67
C THR A 26 -21.38 -18.66 -19.11
N GLU A 27 -21.59 -19.94 -19.39
CA GLU A 27 -21.56 -20.49 -20.74
C GLU A 27 -23.00 -20.72 -21.20
N LYS A 28 -23.38 -20.05 -22.29
CA LYS A 28 -24.70 -20.19 -22.91
C LYS A 28 -24.52 -20.69 -24.35
N LYS A 29 -25.14 -21.83 -24.64
CA LYS A 29 -25.27 -22.39 -25.99
C LYS A 29 -26.71 -22.22 -26.44
N LEU A 30 -26.96 -21.32 -27.38
CA LEU A 30 -28.27 -21.08 -27.96
C LEU A 30 -28.34 -21.68 -29.36
N PHE A 31 -29.49 -22.23 -29.71
CA PHE A 31 -29.78 -22.77 -31.03
C PHE A 31 -30.88 -21.93 -31.67
N GLU A 32 -30.59 -21.30 -32.80
CA GLU A 32 -31.56 -20.47 -33.52
C GLU A 32 -31.80 -21.02 -34.94
N PRO A 33 -33.06 -21.19 -35.37
CA PRO A 33 -33.37 -21.55 -36.75
C PRO A 33 -33.10 -20.37 -37.68
N VAL A 34 -32.69 -20.65 -38.91
CA VAL A 34 -32.29 -19.60 -39.87
C VAL A 34 -33.45 -19.18 -40.78
N LEU A 35 -34.39 -20.08 -41.04
CA LEU A 35 -35.49 -19.83 -41.99
C LEU A 35 -36.78 -20.54 -41.53
N ASN A 36 -37.88 -19.80 -41.40
CA ASN A 36 -39.22 -20.33 -41.12
C ASN A 36 -39.30 -21.34 -39.96
N GLU A 37 -38.57 -21.06 -38.87
CA GLU A 37 -38.46 -21.96 -37.68
C GLU A 37 -37.76 -23.31 -37.96
N GLU A 38 -37.26 -23.52 -39.18
CA GLU A 38 -36.46 -24.67 -39.58
C GLU A 38 -34.98 -24.29 -39.71
N GLY A 39 -34.11 -25.30 -39.57
CA GLY A 39 -32.68 -25.16 -39.85
C GLY A 39 -32.41 -25.00 -41.35
N ILE A 40 -31.15 -24.76 -41.70
CA ILE A 40 -30.70 -24.84 -43.10
C ILE A 40 -30.58 -26.31 -43.46
N ILE A 41 -31.15 -26.73 -44.59
CA ILE A 41 -31.04 -28.11 -45.03
C ILE A 41 -29.58 -28.40 -45.46
N ARG A 42 -28.92 -29.33 -44.79
CA ARG A 42 -27.56 -29.80 -45.10
C ARG A 42 -27.57 -30.90 -46.16
N SER A 43 -28.51 -31.84 -46.05
CA SER A 43 -28.62 -32.99 -46.95
C SER A 43 -30.07 -33.45 -47.07
N ILE A 44 -30.47 -33.79 -48.30
CA ILE A 44 -31.75 -34.41 -48.61
C ILE A 44 -31.46 -35.71 -49.34
N GLN A 45 -32.10 -36.80 -48.91
CA GLN A 45 -32.16 -38.05 -49.63
C GLN A 45 -33.63 -38.34 -49.93
N GLU A 46 -33.95 -38.45 -51.22
CA GLU A 46 -35.29 -38.76 -51.72
C GLU A 46 -35.20 -40.09 -52.47
N LEU A 47 -35.95 -41.08 -52.00
CA LEU A 47 -36.14 -42.37 -52.66
C LEU A 47 -37.56 -42.40 -53.19
N GLU A 48 -37.67 -42.54 -54.50
CA GLU A 48 -38.95 -42.65 -55.20
C GLU A 48 -38.96 -43.98 -55.97
N GLU A 49 -39.81 -44.90 -55.54
CA GLU A 49 -40.03 -46.18 -56.20
C GLU A 49 -41.37 -46.08 -56.93
N HIS A 50 -41.30 -46.06 -58.26
CA HIS A 50 -42.46 -46.17 -59.13
C HIS A 50 -42.43 -47.53 -59.80
N PHE A 51 -43.48 -48.31 -59.60
CA PHE A 51 -43.69 -49.56 -60.30
C PHE A 51 -45.02 -49.45 -61.03
N SER A 52 -44.97 -49.47 -62.37
CA SER A 52 -46.13 -49.80 -63.18
C SER A 52 -45.85 -51.10 -63.90
N GLY A 53 -46.78 -52.03 -63.76
CA GLY A 53 -46.68 -53.34 -64.34
C GLY A 53 -48.05 -53.97 -64.48
N LEU A 54 -48.20 -54.78 -65.51
CA LEU A 54 -49.37 -55.64 -65.65
C LEU A 54 -49.18 -56.79 -64.67
N GLY A 55 -49.97 -56.79 -63.61
CA GLY A 55 -49.90 -57.82 -62.59
C GLY A 55 -50.36 -59.15 -63.19
N ALA A 56 -49.44 -60.05 -63.50
CA ALA A 56 -49.80 -61.44 -63.73
C ALA A 56 -50.21 -62.01 -62.37
N GLY A 57 -51.52 -61.99 -62.08
CA GLY A 57 -52.08 -62.76 -60.97
C GLY A 57 -51.54 -64.18 -61.07
N ALA A 58 -50.83 -64.64 -60.04
CA ALA A 58 -50.30 -65.98 -59.99
C ALA A 58 -51.47 -66.96 -59.82
N GLU A 59 -52.09 -67.36 -60.93
CA GLU A 59 -53.08 -68.43 -60.95
C GLU A 59 -52.48 -69.69 -61.59
N GLY A 60 -51.99 -70.57 -60.73
CA GLY A 60 -51.62 -71.92 -61.07
C GLY A 60 -51.53 -72.74 -59.80
N VAL A 61 -52.47 -73.65 -59.57
CA VAL A 61 -52.33 -74.66 -58.51
C VAL A 61 -51.20 -75.59 -58.92
N PRO A 62 -50.11 -75.73 -58.14
CA PRO A 62 -49.02 -76.63 -58.51
C PRO A 62 -49.53 -78.08 -58.53
N GLY A 63 -49.49 -78.72 -59.69
CA GLY A 63 -49.55 -80.19 -59.80
C GLY A 63 -50.81 -80.82 -60.39
N VAL A 64 -51.25 -80.40 -61.59
CA VAL A 64 -52.16 -81.25 -62.39
C VAL A 64 -51.65 -81.35 -63.83
N GLU A 65 -51.46 -82.59 -64.29
CA GLU A 65 -51.12 -82.93 -65.67
C GLU A 65 -52.25 -82.56 -66.64
N GLU A 66 -51.87 -82.18 -67.86
CA GLU A 66 -52.74 -81.81 -68.97
C GLU A 66 -53.83 -82.86 -69.27
N ASN A 67 -55.08 -82.41 -69.46
CA ASN A 67 -55.98 -82.84 -70.55
C ASN A 67 -57.42 -82.34 -70.32
N ILE A 68 -57.67 -81.05 -70.57
CA ILE A 68 -59.01 -80.52 -70.87
C ILE A 68 -58.86 -79.32 -71.80
N GLY A 69 -59.82 -79.16 -72.72
CA GLY A 69 -59.75 -78.37 -73.94
C GLY A 69 -59.11 -76.97 -73.87
N ILE A 70 -58.51 -76.57 -74.99
CA ILE A 70 -58.01 -75.22 -75.20
C ILE A 70 -59.19 -74.24 -75.17
N THR A 71 -59.37 -73.58 -74.03
CA THR A 71 -60.15 -72.34 -73.92
C THR A 71 -59.15 -71.20 -73.84
N TYR A 72 -59.21 -70.27 -74.80
CA TYR A 72 -58.53 -68.99 -74.68
C TYR A 72 -59.35 -68.12 -73.72
N GLN A 73 -58.87 -67.97 -72.50
CA GLN A 73 -59.39 -66.96 -71.57
C GLN A 73 -58.56 -65.69 -71.79
N ASP A 74 -59.23 -64.60 -72.17
CA ASP A 74 -58.61 -63.28 -72.23
C ASP A 74 -58.21 -62.91 -70.79
N VAL A 75 -56.91 -62.75 -70.54
CA VAL A 75 -56.41 -62.31 -69.25
C VAL A 75 -56.60 -60.80 -69.22
N ASP A 76 -57.62 -60.33 -68.51
CA ASP A 76 -57.70 -58.91 -68.12
C ASP A 76 -56.49 -58.64 -67.21
N GLN A 77 -55.45 -58.09 -67.80
CA GLN A 77 -54.29 -57.65 -67.06
C GLN A 77 -54.64 -56.32 -66.40
N GLU A 78 -55.00 -56.36 -65.12
CA GLU A 78 -55.11 -55.15 -64.32
C GLU A 78 -53.73 -54.51 -64.16
N GLU A 79 -53.64 -53.25 -64.60
CA GLU A 79 -52.47 -52.41 -64.40
C GLU A 79 -52.31 -52.17 -62.90
N THR A 80 -51.21 -52.68 -62.32
CA THR A 80 -50.87 -52.44 -60.93
C THR A 80 -49.85 -51.30 -60.88
N GLU A 81 -50.25 -50.21 -60.24
CA GLU A 81 -49.38 -49.07 -59.97
C GLU A 81 -49.02 -49.05 -58.48
N TYR A 82 -47.73 -48.95 -58.17
CA TYR A 82 -47.21 -48.79 -56.83
C TYR A 82 -46.24 -47.60 -56.81
N GLU A 83 -46.54 -46.65 -55.92
CA GLU A 83 -45.68 -45.51 -55.65
C GLU A 83 -45.24 -45.56 -54.18
N ARG A 84 -43.93 -45.50 -53.93
CA ARG A 84 -43.35 -45.25 -52.61
C ARG A 84 -42.42 -44.07 -52.68
N ARG A 85 -42.65 -43.08 -51.81
CA ARG A 85 -41.76 -41.94 -51.62
C ARG A 85 -41.24 -41.89 -50.18
N GLU A 86 -39.93 -41.82 -50.01
CA GLU A 86 -39.25 -41.67 -48.74
C GLU A 86 -38.29 -40.48 -48.80
N ILE A 87 -38.45 -39.50 -47.91
CA ILE A 87 -37.65 -38.27 -47.88
C ILE A 87 -36.98 -38.13 -46.51
N ILE A 88 -35.65 -38.15 -46.49
CA ILE A 88 -34.82 -37.91 -45.30
C ILE A 88 -34.14 -36.54 -45.45
N LYS A 89 -34.41 -35.60 -44.54
CA LYS A 89 -33.79 -34.26 -44.51
C LYS A 89 -32.95 -34.08 -43.25
N ASN A 90 -31.69 -33.73 -43.42
CA ASN A 90 -30.78 -33.35 -42.35
C ASN A 90 -30.65 -31.83 -42.32
N TYR A 91 -30.81 -31.24 -41.14
CA TYR A 91 -30.76 -29.81 -40.93
C TYR A 91 -29.50 -29.41 -40.13
N GLU A 92 -28.88 -28.30 -40.51
CA GLU A 92 -27.94 -27.55 -39.69
C GLU A 92 -28.68 -26.38 -39.03
N ILE A 93 -28.44 -26.20 -37.74
CA ILE A 93 -28.99 -25.10 -36.94
C ILE A 93 -27.84 -24.18 -36.53
N ASN A 94 -28.12 -22.88 -36.43
CA ASN A 94 -27.10 -21.96 -35.93
C ASN A 94 -26.86 -22.24 -34.45
N GLU A 95 -25.58 -22.35 -34.08
CA GLU A 95 -25.16 -22.44 -32.69
C GLU A 95 -24.51 -21.11 -32.29
N ILE A 96 -25.06 -20.44 -31.29
CA ILE A 96 -24.49 -19.23 -30.71
C ILE A 96 -23.88 -19.62 -29.37
N TYR A 97 -22.56 -19.51 -29.28
CA TYR A 97 -21.80 -19.71 -28.06
C TYR A 97 -21.50 -18.35 -27.42
N GLU A 98 -22.07 -18.11 -26.25
CA GLU A 98 -21.79 -16.94 -25.43
C GLU A 98 -21.03 -17.40 -24.18
N ASN A 99 -19.81 -16.89 -24.00
CA ASN A 99 -19.01 -17.09 -22.79
C ASN A 99 -18.87 -15.74 -22.09
N LEU A 100 -19.61 -15.58 -21.00
CA LEU A 100 -19.62 -14.37 -20.20
C LEU A 100 -18.81 -14.61 -18.93
N VAL A 101 -17.69 -13.90 -18.81
CA VAL A 101 -16.82 -13.92 -17.64
C VAL A 101 -17.03 -12.63 -16.87
N GLU A 102 -17.68 -12.72 -15.71
CA GLU A 102 -17.84 -11.58 -14.81
C GLU A 102 -16.54 -11.40 -14.01
N ALA A 103 -16.01 -10.17 -14.02
CA ALA A 103 -14.82 -9.84 -13.28
C ALA A 103 -15.15 -9.74 -11.77
N PRO A 104 -14.30 -10.31 -10.89
CA PRO A 104 -14.46 -10.15 -9.45
C PRO A 104 -14.21 -8.68 -9.05
N GLY A 105 -14.85 -8.25 -7.96
CA GLY A 105 -14.78 -6.88 -7.45
C GLY A 105 -16.01 -6.03 -7.78
N THR A 106 -17.16 -6.67 -8.00
CA THR A 106 -18.42 -5.94 -8.22
C THR A 106 -18.94 -5.40 -6.90
N ILE A 107 -19.40 -4.15 -6.89
CA ILE A 107 -19.98 -3.51 -5.71
C ILE A 107 -21.42 -4.01 -5.53
N GLU A 108 -21.68 -4.68 -4.40
CA GLU A 108 -23.01 -5.17 -4.03
C GLU A 108 -23.84 -4.10 -3.35
N ASN A 109 -23.26 -3.34 -2.42
CA ASN A 109 -23.91 -2.20 -1.79
C ASN A 109 -22.90 -1.17 -1.29
N ILE A 110 -23.40 0.06 -1.10
CA ILE A 110 -22.69 1.17 -0.48
C ILE A 110 -23.59 1.72 0.63
N SER A 111 -23.02 1.90 1.81
CA SER A 111 -23.67 2.56 2.95
C SER A 111 -22.87 3.76 3.37
N VAL A 112 -23.46 4.96 3.30
CA VAL A 112 -22.80 6.22 3.66
C VAL A 112 -23.57 6.90 4.78
N ALA A 113 -22.87 7.17 5.88
CA ALA A 113 -23.36 7.98 6.98
C ALA A 113 -22.61 9.31 7.00
N VAL A 114 -23.35 10.41 6.95
CA VAL A 114 -22.84 11.77 7.01
C VAL A 114 -23.43 12.45 8.24
N VAL A 115 -22.57 13.00 9.08
CA VAL A 115 -22.99 13.79 10.23
C VAL A 115 -22.39 15.18 10.12
N VAL A 116 -23.21 16.20 10.31
CA VAL A 116 -22.80 17.60 10.28
C VAL A 116 -22.93 18.19 11.68
N ASN A 117 -21.92 18.95 12.11
CA ASN A 117 -21.80 19.58 13.42
C ASN A 117 -22.74 20.80 13.59
N ARG A 118 -24.04 20.61 13.34
CA ARG A 118 -25.13 21.56 13.62
C ARG A 118 -26.47 20.89 13.35
N ASP A 119 -27.54 21.49 13.84
CA ASP A 119 -28.87 21.13 13.38
C ASP A 119 -29.02 21.47 11.89
N LEU A 120 -29.60 20.54 11.15
CA LEU A 120 -29.95 20.68 9.74
C LEU A 120 -31.46 20.74 9.61
N ASN A 121 -31.97 21.64 8.77
CA ASN A 121 -33.37 21.57 8.36
C ASN A 121 -33.56 20.47 7.30
N GLU A 122 -34.81 20.08 7.02
CA GLU A 122 -35.10 19.00 6.08
C GLU A 122 -34.63 19.30 4.64
N ASP A 123 -34.68 20.56 4.22
CA ASP A 123 -34.20 20.97 2.89
C ASP A 123 -32.68 20.79 2.76
N GLU A 124 -31.91 21.16 3.79
CA GLU A 124 -30.47 21.02 3.86
C GLU A 124 -30.06 19.55 3.93
N LYS A 125 -30.81 18.72 4.67
CA LYS A 125 -30.60 17.26 4.70
C LYS A 125 -30.78 16.69 3.29
N MET A 126 -31.85 17.06 2.60
CA MET A 126 -32.14 16.58 1.25
C MET A 126 -31.08 17.04 0.24
N GLN A 127 -30.70 18.32 0.25
CA GLN A 127 -29.64 18.83 -0.62
C GLN A 127 -28.31 18.14 -0.39
N THR A 128 -27.97 17.89 0.88
CA THR A 128 -26.74 17.19 1.25
C THR A 128 -26.80 15.72 0.82
N SER A 129 -27.95 15.05 0.97
CA SER A 129 -28.16 13.68 0.48
C SER A 129 -27.93 13.60 -1.03
N ASN A 130 -28.62 14.45 -1.81
CA ASN A 130 -28.51 14.47 -3.27
C ASN A 130 -27.07 14.72 -3.77
N LEU A 131 -26.33 15.57 -3.05
CA LEU A 131 -24.93 15.86 -3.34
C LEU A 131 -24.05 14.62 -3.12
N VAL A 132 -24.28 13.90 -2.02
CA VAL A 132 -23.55 12.67 -1.69
C VAL A 132 -23.93 11.56 -2.68
N GLU A 133 -25.22 11.42 -3.00
CA GLU A 133 -25.75 10.48 -4.00
C GLU A 133 -25.04 10.63 -5.35
N SER A 134 -24.93 11.88 -5.82
CA SER A 134 -24.27 12.21 -7.08
C SER A 134 -22.77 11.91 -7.05
N ALA A 135 -22.13 12.05 -5.88
CA ALA A 135 -20.69 11.81 -5.73
C ALA A 135 -20.33 10.31 -5.68
N VAL A 136 -21.20 9.49 -5.08
CA VAL A 136 -20.93 8.05 -4.89
C VAL A 136 -21.53 7.16 -5.99
N GLY A 137 -22.36 7.71 -6.87
CA GLY A 137 -23.06 6.93 -7.91
C GLY A 137 -24.16 6.05 -7.32
N PHE A 138 -24.93 6.63 -6.39
CA PHE A 138 -25.98 5.96 -5.64
C PHE A 138 -27.01 5.27 -6.54
N LYS A 139 -27.38 4.03 -6.17
CA LYS A 139 -28.50 3.30 -6.75
C LYS A 139 -29.56 3.00 -5.68
N PRO A 140 -30.81 3.49 -5.85
CA PRO A 140 -31.89 3.33 -4.87
C PRO A 140 -32.20 1.87 -4.50
N GLU A 141 -31.90 0.93 -5.39
CA GLU A 141 -32.23 -0.49 -5.22
C GLU A 141 -31.28 -1.23 -4.26
N ARG A 142 -30.08 -0.70 -3.98
CA ARG A 142 -29.06 -1.39 -3.17
C ARG A 142 -28.36 -0.53 -2.14
N ASP A 143 -28.23 0.78 -2.40
CA ASP A 143 -27.39 1.68 -1.63
C ASP A 143 -28.22 2.40 -0.55
N ASN A 144 -27.57 2.81 0.55
CA ASN A 144 -28.21 3.56 1.62
C ASN A 144 -27.36 4.78 2.00
N ILE A 145 -28.00 5.95 2.08
CA ILE A 145 -27.37 7.20 2.50
C ILE A 145 -28.18 7.79 3.65
N THR A 146 -27.50 8.21 4.71
CA THR A 146 -28.11 8.86 5.87
C THR A 146 -27.33 10.12 6.19
N VAL A 147 -28.06 11.22 6.32
CA VAL A 147 -27.51 12.54 6.66
C VAL A 147 -28.19 13.04 7.92
N GLU A 148 -27.39 13.33 8.96
CA GLU A 148 -27.91 13.88 10.20
C GLU A 148 -27.12 15.10 10.67
N GLY A 149 -27.85 15.99 11.34
CA GLY A 149 -27.27 17.15 12.02
C GLY A 149 -27.14 16.86 13.51
N ILE A 150 -25.92 16.70 14.01
CA ILE A 150 -25.65 16.42 15.43
C ILE A 150 -24.46 17.26 15.85
N THR A 151 -24.58 17.98 16.97
CA THR A 151 -23.48 18.76 17.54
C THR A 151 -22.39 17.85 18.09
N PHE A 152 -21.14 18.13 17.72
CA PHE A 152 -19.97 17.36 18.12
C PHE A 152 -19.43 17.90 19.44
N ASP A 153 -19.01 16.98 20.31
CA ASP A 153 -18.29 17.31 21.53
C ASP A 153 -16.78 17.26 21.28
N PHE A 154 -16.14 18.43 21.30
CA PHE A 154 -14.69 18.59 21.14
C PHE A 154 -13.96 18.84 22.45
N SER A 155 -14.63 18.77 23.61
CA SER A 155 -14.06 19.14 24.91
C SER A 155 -12.71 18.46 25.22
N LEU A 156 -12.64 17.15 25.02
CA LEU A 156 -11.42 16.36 25.20
C LEU A 156 -10.31 16.75 24.22
N GLN A 157 -10.69 17.03 22.97
CA GLN A 157 -9.74 17.37 21.92
C GLN A 157 -9.14 18.75 22.14
N ASP A 158 -9.95 19.70 22.63
CA ASP A 158 -9.49 21.02 23.05
C ASP A 158 -8.56 20.96 24.26
N GLU A 159 -8.82 20.07 25.22
CA GLU A 159 -7.94 19.85 26.36
C GLU A 159 -6.56 19.31 25.92
N ILE A 160 -6.55 18.28 25.06
CA ILE A 160 -5.33 17.73 24.48
C ILE A 160 -4.56 18.80 23.68
N ASN A 161 -5.26 19.58 22.86
CA ASN A 161 -4.62 20.64 22.06
C ASN A 161 -4.01 21.73 22.94
N LYS A 162 -4.70 22.16 24.01
CA LYS A 162 -4.16 23.12 24.98
C LYS A 162 -2.94 22.56 25.70
N GLU A 163 -2.94 21.29 26.08
CA GLU A 163 -1.78 20.66 26.71
C GLU A 163 -0.59 20.62 25.74
N ILE A 164 -0.81 20.21 24.49
CA ILE A 164 0.23 20.19 23.44
C ILE A 164 0.78 21.61 23.20
N GLU A 165 -0.08 22.62 23.05
CA GLU A 165 0.36 24.00 22.86
C GLU A 165 1.15 24.53 24.06
N SER A 166 0.68 24.27 25.28
CA SER A 166 1.39 24.68 26.49
C SER A 166 2.77 24.02 26.58
N SER A 167 2.89 22.73 26.21
CA SER A 167 4.16 22.00 26.18
C SER A 167 5.11 22.56 25.12
N ARG A 168 4.59 22.96 23.95
CA ARG A 168 5.37 23.60 22.88
C ARG A 168 5.91 24.94 23.34
N VAL A 169 5.06 25.79 23.92
CA VAL A 169 5.46 27.10 24.45
C VAL A 169 6.49 26.95 25.57
N GLN A 170 6.31 25.99 26.48
CA GLN A 170 7.30 25.70 27.53
C GLN A 170 8.63 25.25 26.95
N ARG A 171 8.62 24.32 25.98
CA ARG A 171 9.84 23.85 25.30
C ARG A 171 10.55 25.00 24.58
N GLU A 172 9.81 25.84 23.85
CA GLU A 172 10.40 27.03 23.20
C GLU A 172 11.01 28.00 24.21
N MET A 173 10.31 28.23 25.33
CA MET A 173 10.83 29.10 26.39
C MET A 173 12.08 28.49 27.05
N MET A 174 12.12 27.17 27.28
CA MET A 174 13.30 26.47 27.78
C MET A 174 14.48 26.57 26.81
N VAL A 175 14.25 26.37 25.51
CA VAL A 175 15.29 26.51 24.47
C VAL A 175 15.82 27.94 24.42
N LYS A 176 14.93 28.96 24.41
CA LYS A 176 15.32 30.38 24.43
C LYS A 176 16.11 30.73 25.69
N ARG A 177 15.68 30.26 26.86
CA ARG A 177 16.41 30.45 28.14
C ARG A 177 17.77 29.75 28.13
N GLY A 178 17.83 28.51 27.65
CA GLY A 178 19.08 27.75 27.52
C GLY A 178 20.06 28.43 26.57
N LEU A 179 19.58 28.97 25.45
CA LEU A 179 20.39 29.76 24.52
C LEU A 179 20.92 31.04 25.17
N LEU A 180 20.08 31.77 25.92
CA LEU A 180 20.49 32.99 26.62
C LEU A 180 21.57 32.70 27.68
N ILE A 181 21.40 31.65 28.47
CA ILE A 181 22.42 31.18 29.44
C ILE A 181 23.70 30.77 28.71
N GLY A 182 23.58 30.05 27.58
CA GLY A 182 24.72 29.65 26.75
C GLY A 182 25.54 30.85 26.24
N VAL A 183 24.86 31.91 25.78
CA VAL A 183 25.50 33.16 25.35
C VAL A 183 26.23 33.85 26.50
N ILE A 184 25.62 33.89 27.70
CA ILE A 184 26.27 34.47 28.90
C ILE A 184 27.53 33.69 29.29
N LEU A 185 27.47 32.36 29.32
CA LEU A 185 28.61 31.50 29.64
C LEU A 185 29.74 31.62 28.60
N LEU A 186 29.40 31.67 27.31
CA LEU A 186 30.37 31.95 26.24
C LEU A 186 31.03 33.32 26.41
N GLY A 187 30.25 34.36 26.72
CA GLY A 187 30.80 35.69 27.01
C GLY A 187 31.74 35.70 28.21
N ALA A 188 31.36 35.06 29.32
CA ALA A 188 32.19 34.99 30.52
C ALA A 188 33.51 34.23 30.29
N THR A 189 33.46 33.08 29.60
CA THR A 189 34.67 32.31 29.25
C THR A 189 35.60 33.08 28.32
N LEU A 190 35.05 33.83 27.36
CA LEU A 190 35.82 34.69 26.45
C LEU A 190 36.49 35.86 27.20
N ILE A 191 35.81 36.46 28.17
CA ILE A 191 36.39 37.50 29.05
C ILE A 191 37.55 36.92 29.89
N ILE A 192 37.36 35.76 30.51
CA ILE A 192 38.41 35.09 31.31
C ILE A 192 39.61 34.76 30.42
N TYR A 193 39.38 34.20 29.23
CA TYR A 193 40.42 33.89 28.25
C TYR A 193 41.22 35.14 27.86
N ASN A 194 40.53 36.24 27.53
CA ASN A 194 41.17 37.50 27.18
C ASN A 194 41.99 38.09 28.34
N ARG A 195 41.47 38.05 29.58
CA ARG A 195 42.23 38.50 30.76
C ARG A 195 43.46 37.64 31.00
N TRP A 196 43.36 36.32 30.80
CA TRP A 196 44.50 35.42 30.95
C TRP A 196 45.58 35.69 29.89
N ASN A 197 45.19 35.95 28.65
CA ASN A 197 46.11 36.30 27.57
C ASN A 197 46.81 37.66 27.81
N ILE A 198 46.08 38.67 28.29
CA ILE A 198 46.67 39.99 28.62
C ILE A 198 47.66 39.85 29.79
N ALA A 199 47.32 39.09 30.83
CA ALA A 199 48.24 38.84 31.95
C ALA A 199 49.51 38.09 31.51
N ARG A 200 49.41 37.15 30.56
CA ARG A 200 50.57 36.48 29.96
C ARG A 200 51.44 37.45 29.14
N LYS A 201 50.85 38.42 28.45
CA LYS A 201 51.61 39.46 27.72
C LYS A 201 52.35 40.40 28.67
N LYS A 202 51.72 40.86 29.75
CA LYS A 202 52.39 41.68 30.78
C LYS A 202 53.57 40.97 31.43
N ARG A 203 53.45 39.67 31.74
CA ARG A 203 54.59 38.87 32.25
C ARG A 203 55.73 38.68 31.23
N LYS A 204 55.45 38.78 29.92
CA LYS A 204 56.48 38.76 28.87
C LYS A 204 57.10 40.14 28.63
N GLU A 205 56.37 41.22 28.86
CA GLU A 205 56.88 42.60 28.77
C GLU A 205 57.68 43.01 30.02
N GLU A 206 57.27 42.59 31.22
CA GLU A 206 58.05 42.75 32.47
C GLU A 206 59.32 41.89 32.49
N GLY A 207 59.42 40.88 31.63
CA GLY A 207 60.65 40.11 31.38
C GLY A 207 61.58 40.73 30.31
N MET A 208 61.24 41.89 29.74
CA MET A 208 62.04 42.58 28.71
C MET A 208 62.38 44.04 29.07
N MET A 209 62.41 44.38 30.37
CA MET A 209 63.09 45.58 30.84
C MET A 209 64.11 45.22 31.92
N PHE A 210 65.22 44.64 31.49
CA PHE A 210 66.46 44.72 32.25
C PHE A 210 67.64 44.61 31.26
N VAL A 211 68.07 45.76 30.76
CA VAL A 211 69.45 45.94 30.29
C VAL A 211 70.14 46.76 31.37
N PRO A 212 71.01 46.16 32.19
CA PRO A 212 71.89 46.93 33.06
C PRO A 212 73.30 46.82 32.51
N GLU A 213 73.82 47.94 32.05
CA GLU A 213 75.25 48.16 31.95
C GLU A 213 75.53 49.51 32.62
N GLU A 214 75.93 49.47 33.89
CA GLU A 214 77.13 50.12 34.45
C GLU A 214 77.07 50.22 35.99
N ILE A 215 77.78 49.27 36.62
CA ILE A 215 78.64 49.36 37.82
C ILE A 215 78.25 50.34 38.94
N SER A 216 77.85 49.81 40.11
CA SER A 216 78.38 50.19 41.44
C SER A 216 77.77 49.31 42.55
N ALA A 217 78.65 48.59 43.25
CA ALA A 217 78.58 48.08 44.63
C ALA A 217 77.19 47.83 45.27
N ASP A 218 76.78 46.56 45.32
CA ASP A 218 76.64 45.84 46.58
C ASP A 218 76.60 44.33 46.30
N ALA A 219 77.57 43.63 46.87
CA ALA A 219 77.70 42.19 46.80
C ALA A 219 76.74 41.55 47.80
N ILE A 220 75.70 40.88 47.30
CA ILE A 220 75.07 39.78 48.03
C ILE A 220 75.65 38.50 47.43
N ASP A 221 76.55 37.94 48.24
CA ASP A 221 77.32 36.73 48.08
C ASP A 221 76.40 35.50 48.00
N LEU A 222 76.26 34.90 46.80
CA LEU A 222 75.57 33.63 46.56
C LEU A 222 76.54 32.43 46.63
N THR A 223 77.71 32.60 47.26
CA THR A 223 78.76 31.58 47.34
C THR A 223 78.80 30.82 48.67
N GLU A 224 78.11 31.29 49.72
CA GLU A 224 78.08 30.60 51.03
C GLU A 224 77.16 29.37 51.07
N GLU A 225 76.04 29.38 50.36
CA GLU A 225 75.03 28.30 50.47
C GLU A 225 75.49 26.99 49.81
N LYS A 226 76.33 27.09 48.76
CA LYS A 226 76.85 25.94 48.02
C LYS A 226 78.01 25.24 48.74
N ASP A 227 78.75 25.97 49.58
CA ASP A 227 79.92 25.45 50.27
C ASP A 227 79.55 24.68 51.56
N GLN A 228 78.43 25.05 52.20
CA GLN A 228 77.86 24.30 53.33
C GLN A 228 77.27 22.95 52.88
N THR A 229 76.53 22.94 51.77
CA THR A 229 75.92 21.70 51.23
C THR A 229 76.97 20.67 50.82
N LEU A 230 78.12 21.10 50.28
CA LEU A 230 79.26 20.22 49.97
C LEU A 230 79.88 19.60 51.23
N LYS A 231 80.10 20.39 52.30
CA LYS A 231 80.65 19.91 53.58
C LYS A 231 79.71 18.94 54.29
N ASP A 232 78.41 19.14 54.18
CA ASP A 232 77.40 18.27 54.76
C ASP A 232 77.32 16.92 54.02
N ILE A 233 77.47 16.92 52.70
CA ILE A 233 77.60 15.69 51.89
C ILE A 233 78.89 14.96 52.25
N GLU A 234 80.02 15.65 52.36
CA GLU A 234 81.31 15.03 52.72
C GLU A 234 81.26 14.38 54.12
N ASN A 235 80.65 15.06 55.10
CA ASN A 235 80.47 14.51 56.45
C ASN A 235 79.53 13.30 56.48
N LEU A 236 78.49 13.28 55.63
CA LEU A 236 77.56 12.16 55.51
C LEU A 236 78.26 10.92 54.94
N VAL A 237 79.11 11.10 53.92
CA VAL A 237 79.94 10.05 53.33
C VAL A 237 80.92 9.48 54.36
N ARG A 238 81.55 10.35 55.16
CA ARG A 238 82.60 9.94 56.12
C ARG A 238 82.05 9.24 57.36
N LYS A 239 80.86 9.61 57.83
CA LYS A 239 80.25 9.04 59.06
C LYS A 239 79.39 7.81 58.81
N ARG A 240 78.80 7.65 57.61
CA ARG A 240 77.88 6.55 57.28
C ARG A 240 78.04 6.10 55.81
N PRO A 241 79.16 5.44 55.45
CA PRO A 241 79.38 5.00 54.07
C PRO A 241 78.33 3.99 53.59
N GLU A 242 77.76 3.20 54.51
CA GLU A 242 76.74 2.17 54.21
C GLU A 242 75.47 2.77 53.60
N ASN A 243 75.01 3.93 54.11
CA ASN A 243 73.80 4.59 53.62
C ASN A 243 73.99 5.21 52.23
N VAL A 244 75.18 5.74 51.94
CA VAL A 244 75.51 6.30 50.62
C VAL A 244 75.66 5.18 49.58
N ALA A 245 76.27 4.05 49.97
CA ALA A 245 76.34 2.87 49.11
C ALA A 245 74.96 2.31 48.77
N GLN A 246 73.99 2.38 49.70
CA GLN A 246 72.62 1.93 49.46
C GLN A 246 71.88 2.83 48.46
N LEU A 247 72.11 4.16 48.52
CA LEU A 247 71.56 5.12 47.55
C LEU A 247 72.18 4.96 46.16
N LEU A 248 73.50 4.77 46.07
CA LEU A 248 74.17 4.48 44.80
C LEU A 248 73.72 3.13 44.22
N ARG A 249 73.48 2.12 45.06
CA ARG A 249 72.95 0.83 44.62
C ARG A 249 71.50 0.93 44.14
N ALA A 250 70.67 1.74 44.79
CA ALA A 250 69.31 1.98 44.33
C ALA A 250 69.30 2.68 42.95
N TRP A 251 70.21 3.63 42.75
CA TRP A 251 70.34 4.33 41.47
C TRP A 251 70.93 3.45 40.36
N LEU A 252 71.90 2.58 40.68
CA LEU A 252 72.53 1.66 39.72
C LEU A 252 71.67 0.42 39.38
N VAL A 253 70.53 0.25 40.04
CA VAL A 253 69.56 -0.83 39.79
C VAL A 253 68.32 -0.34 39.02
N ASP A 254 68.14 0.99 38.92
CA ASP A 254 67.02 1.62 38.20
C ASP A 254 67.38 1.99 36.74
N ASP A 255 68.53 1.51 36.25
CA ASP A 255 68.97 1.48 34.84
C ASP A 255 69.28 0.04 34.39
#